data_AF-A0A2S4MKC4-F1
#
_entry.id   AF-A0A2S4MKC4-F1
#
_cell.length_a   1.000
_cell.length_b   1.000
_cell.length_c   1.000
_cell.angle_alpha   90.00
_cell.angle_beta   90.00
_cell.angle_gamma   90.00
#
_symmetry.space_group_name_H-M   'P 1'
#
loop_
_entity.id
_entity.type
_entity.pdbx_description
1 polymer ?
#
loop_
_entity_poly.entity_id
_entity_poly.type
_entity_poly.pdbx_seq_one_letter_code
_entity_poly.pdbx_strand_id
1 'polypeptide(L)' 'MVQRSKRSLSPEEAREMQAKLKAFHHEVRKWCGEIPIGSTLYVALDALNSSLILTDRQFNAAIDGVRFQRHAGERGLE' A
#
# COMPACT_ATOMS: atom_id res chain seq x y z
N MET A 1 -6.40 4.68 26.08
CA MET A 1 -5.59 5.21 24.96
C MET A 1 -4.44 4.24 24.73
N VAL A 2 -4.53 3.37 23.72
CA VAL A 2 -3.46 2.40 23.42
C VAL A 2 -2.30 3.17 22.80
N GLN A 3 -1.19 3.31 23.53
CA GLN A 3 0.07 3.72 22.94
C GLN A 3 0.44 2.69 21.87
N ARG A 4 0.18 3.00 20.59
CA ARG A 4 0.83 2.30 19.49
C ARG A 4 2.31 2.57 19.66
N SER A 5 3.07 1.62 20.18
CA SER A 5 4.52 1.61 19.98
C SER A 5 4.75 1.86 18.50
N LYS A 6 5.65 2.80 18.17
CA LYS A 6 6.09 3.03 16.79
C LYS A 6 6.63 1.70 16.27
N ARG A 7 5.77 0.87 15.67
CA ARG A 7 6.17 -0.34 14.95
C ARG A 7 6.92 0.18 13.74
N SER A 8 8.23 0.28 13.88
CA SER A 8 9.12 0.56 12.76
C SER A 8 9.02 -0.62 11.82
N LEU A 9 8.39 -0.41 10.67
CA LEU A 9 8.43 -1.37 9.57
C LEU A 9 9.86 -1.36 9.03
N SER A 10 10.56 -2.50 9.05
CA SER A 10 11.88 -2.54 8.43
C SER A 10 11.76 -2.34 6.91
N PRO A 11 12.79 -1.80 6.23
CA PRO A 11 12.74 -1.64 4.77
C PRO A 11 12.52 -2.95 4.00
N GLU A 12 13.00 -4.09 4.53
CA GLU A 12 12.77 -5.41 3.93
C GLU A 12 11.32 -5.86 4.09
N GLU A 13 10.76 -5.78 5.30
CA GLU A 13 9.34 -6.07 5.53
C GLU A 13 8.44 -5.16 4.69
N ALA A 14 8.83 -3.89 4.54
CA ALA A 14 8.11 -2.95 3.69
C ALA A 14 8.09 -3.39 2.22
N ARG A 15 9.24 -3.80 1.67
CA ARG A 15 9.34 -4.29 0.29
C ARG A 15 8.55 -5.59 0.09
N GLU A 16 8.61 -6.51 1.06
CA GLU A 16 7.86 -7.75 1.01
C GLU A 16 6.35 -7.49 1.02
N MET A 17 5.88 -6.60 1.91
CA MET A 17 4.48 -6.20 1.96
C MET A 17 4.03 -5.52 0.66
N GLN A 18 4.88 -4.66 0.07
CA GLN A 18 4.59 -4.03 -1.22
C GLN A 18 4.44 -5.05 -2.35
N ALA A 19 5.34 -6.04 -2.40
CA ALA A 19 5.28 -7.09 -3.41
C ALA A 19 3.99 -7.91 -3.29
N LYS A 20 3.61 -8.30 -2.06
CA LYS A 20 2.35 -9.01 -1.79
C LYS A 20 1.13 -8.18 -2.16
N LEU A 21 1.13 -6.89 -1.82
CA LEU A 21 0.04 -5.97 -2.15
C LEU A 21 -0.15 -5.84 -3.67
N LYS A 22 0.95 -5.69 -4.42
CA LYS A 22 0.92 -5.61 -5.89
C LYS A 22 0.40 -6.90 -6.53
N ALA A 23 0.87 -8.06 -6.05
CA ALA A 23 0.39 -9.35 -6.54
C ALA A 23 -1.11 -9.52 -6.29
N PHE A 24 -1.59 -9.21 -5.08
CA PHE A 24 -3.01 -9.30 -4.76
C PHE A 24 -3.86 -8.33 -5.56
N HIS A 25 -3.41 -7.09 -5.75
CA HIS A 25 -4.09 -6.11 -6.60
C HIS A 25 -4.19 -6.58 -8.06
N HIS A 26 -3.14 -7.22 -8.58
CA HIS A 26 -3.19 -7.82 -9.92
C HIS A 26 -4.27 -8.90 -10.05
N GLU A 27 -4.36 -9.81 -9.08
CA GLU A 27 -5.39 -10.86 -9.06
C GLU A 27 -6.81 -10.29 -8.97
N VAL A 28 -7.04 -9.33 -8.07
CA VAL A 28 -8.35 -8.66 -7.95
C VAL A 28 -8.76 -7.99 -9.25
N ARG A 29 -7.82 -7.32 -9.94
CA ARG A 29 -8.08 -6.69 -11.23
C ARG A 29 -8.43 -7.72 -12.31
N LYS A 30 -7.80 -8.89 -12.30
CA LYS A 30 -8.13 -9.99 -13.20
C LYS A 30 -9.56 -10.49 -12.96
N TRP A 31 -9.93 -10.71 -11.69
CA TRP A 31 -11.31 -11.09 -11.34
C TRP A 31 -12.33 -10.05 -11.80
N CYS A 32 -12.04 -8.75 -11.64
CA CYS A 32 -12.93 -7.68 -12.16
C CYS A 32 -13.15 -7.79 -13.68
N GLY A 33 -12.20 -8.34 -14.45
CA GLY A 33 -12.33 -8.56 -15.89
C GLY A 33 -13.11 -9.81 -16.29
N GLU A 34 -13.25 -10.78 -15.37
CA GLU A 34 -13.95 -12.05 -15.60
C GLU A 34 -15.42 -12.00 -15.14
N ILE A 35 -15.73 -11.15 -14.16
CA ILE A 35 -17.08 -11.05 -13.58
C ILE A 35 -17.98 -10.11 -14.42
N PRO A 36 -19.25 -10.48 -14.68
CA PRO A 36 -20.20 -9.62 -15.37
C PRO A 36 -20.39 -8.26 -14.68
N ILE A 37 -20.29 -7.20 -15.49
CA ILE A 37 -20.53 -5.82 -15.09
C ILE A 37 -21.97 -5.69 -14.58
N GLY A 38 -22.14 -5.03 -13.43
CA GLY A 38 -23.45 -4.79 -12.81
C GLY A 38 -23.90 -5.88 -11.84
N SER A 39 -23.15 -6.97 -11.68
CA SER A 39 -23.37 -7.92 -10.59
C SER A 39 -22.95 -7.33 -9.25
N THR A 40 -23.59 -7.76 -8.15
CA THR A 40 -23.20 -7.36 -6.78
C THR A 40 -21.74 -7.72 -6.49
N LEU A 41 -21.28 -8.86 -7.01
CA LEU A 41 -19.90 -9.30 -6.88
C LEU A 41 -18.93 -8.35 -7.59
N TYR A 42 -19.26 -7.88 -8.80
CA TYR A 42 -18.46 -6.89 -9.51
C TYR A 42 -18.33 -5.59 -8.71
N VAL A 43 -19.43 -5.08 -8.14
CA VAL A 43 -19.40 -3.85 -7.33
C VAL A 43 -18.50 -4.01 -6.09
N ALA A 44 -18.56 -5.16 -5.42
CA ALA A 44 -17.68 -5.44 -4.28
C ALA A 44 -16.20 -5.54 -4.69
N LEU A 45 -15.91 -6.18 -5.82
CA LEU A 45 -14.56 -6.30 -6.36
C LEU A 45 -14.00 -4.94 -6.82
N ASP A 46 -14.82 -4.09 -7.42
CA ASP A 46 -14.42 -2.75 -7.84
C ASP A 46 -14.09 -1.84 -6.65
N ALA A 47 -14.89 -1.92 -5.58
CA ALA A 47 -14.61 -1.24 -4.32
C ALA A 47 -13.30 -1.73 -3.67
N LEU A 48 -13.05 -3.05 -3.70
CA LEU A 48 -11.80 -3.64 -3.23
C LEU A 48 -10.60 -3.16 -4.07
N ASN A 49 -10.72 -3.21 -5.40
CA ASN A 49 -9.70 -2.74 -6.33
C ASN A 49 -9.34 -1.26 -6.08
N SER A 50 -10.33 -0.39 -5.92
CA SER A 50 -10.14 1.02 -5.56
C SER A 50 -9.41 1.20 -4.24
N SER A 51 -9.75 0.38 -3.24
CA SER A 51 -9.11 0.39 -1.92
C SER A 51 -7.65 -0.06 -1.99
N LEU A 52 -7.33 -1.04 -2.84
CA LEU A 52 -5.95 -1.50 -3.06
C LEU A 52 -5.10 -0.44 -3.77
N ILE A 53 -5.66 0.29 -4.74
CA ILE A 53 -4.98 1.43 -5.38
C ILE A 53 -4.65 2.51 -4.34
N LEU A 54 -5.61 2.86 -3.48
CA LEU A 54 -5.37 3.83 -2.42
C LEU A 54 -4.29 3.34 -1.46
N THR A 55 -4.35 2.07 -1.07
CA THR A 55 -3.38 1.46 -0.16
C THR A 55 -1.97 1.51 -0.75
N ASP A 56 -1.79 1.14 -2.03
CA ASP A 56 -0.48 1.20 -2.70
C ASP A 56 0.08 2.63 -2.73
N ARG A 57 -0.77 3.63 -3.02
CA ARG A 57 -0.36 5.05 -2.99
C ARG A 57 0.07 5.51 -1.61
N GLN A 58 -0.69 5.18 -0.57
CA GLN A 58 -0.35 5.54 0.82
C GLN A 58 0.91 4.81 1.30
N PHE A 59 1.10 3.56 0.86
CA PHE A 59 2.28 2.77 1.19
C PHE A 59 3.55 3.36 0.56
N ASN A 60 3.47 3.75 -0.72
CA ASN A 60 4.57 4.45 -1.41
C ASN A 60 4.89 5.79 -0.73
N ALA A 61 3.86 6.59 -0.42
CA ALA A 61 4.03 7.85 0.29
C ALA A 61 4.67 7.67 1.68
N ALA A 62 4.32 6.60 2.40
CA ALA A 62 4.93 6.28 3.68
C ALA A 62 6.41 5.88 3.54
N ILE A 63 6.76 5.07 2.54
CA ILE A 63 8.16 4.71 2.28
C ILE A 63 8.99 5.92 1.86
N ASP A 64 8.47 6.75 0.95
CA ASP A 64 9.17 7.93 0.47
C ASP A 64 9.32 8.98 1.58
N GLY A 65 8.28 9.20 2.38
CA GLY A 65 8.35 10.06 3.56
C GLY A 65 9.41 9.63 4.57
N VAL A 66 9.60 8.32 4.77
CA VAL A 66 10.70 7.76 5.59
C VAL A 66 12.06 8.01 4.95
N ARG A 67 12.19 7.92 3.62
CA ARG A 67 13.44 8.24 2.90
C ARG A 67 13.81 9.71 3.04
N PHE A 68 12.85 10.63 2.89
CA PHE A 68 13.09 12.07 3.05
C PHE A 68 13.51 12.44 4.48
N GLN A 69 12.90 11.82 5.50
CA GLN A 69 13.29 12.06 6.90
C GLN A 69 14.72 11.57 7.21
N ARG A 70 15.17 10.45 6.61
CA ARG A 70 16.55 9.96 6.78
C ARG A 70 17.59 10.91 6.20
N HIS A 71 17.32 11.51 5.05
CA HIS A 71 18.27 12.45 4.41
C HIS A 71 18.27 13.85 5.02
N ALA A 72 17.18 14.28 5.67
CA ALA A 72 17.13 15.56 6.36
C ALA A 72 18.00 15.60 7.65
N GLY A 73 18.27 14.43 8.26
CA GLY A 73 19.11 14.32 9.46
C GLY A 73 20.62 14.39 9.21
N GLU A 74 21.07 14.17 7.97
CA GLU A 74 22.51 14.18 7.61
C GLU A 74 23.02 15.53 7.12
N ARG A 75 22.14 16.50 6.80
CA ARG A 75 22.53 17.84 6.31
C ARG A 75 22.34 18.97 7.31
N GLY A 76 22.13 18.65 8.58
CA GLY A 76 21.91 19.63 9.66
C GLY A 76 23.16 20.00 10.47
N LEU A 77 24.34 19.55 10.07
CA LEU A 77 25.62 19.80 10.75
C LEU A 77 26.72 20.25 9.76
N GLU A 78 26.39 21.12 8.82
CA GLU A 78 27.37 21.94 8.10
C GLU A 78 26.89 23.41 8.05
#